data_AF-H0A3C1-F1
#
_entry.id   AF-H0A3C1-F1
#
_cell.length_a   1.000
_cell.length_b   1.000
_cell.length_c   1.000
_cell.angle_alpha   90.00
_cell.angle_beta   90.00
_cell.angle_gamma   90.00
#
_symmetry.space_group_name_H-M   'P 1'
#
loop_
_entity.id
_entity.type
_entity.pdbx_description
1 polymer ?
#
loop_
_entity_poly.entity_id
_entity_poly.type
_entity_poly.pdbx_seq_one_letter_code
_entity_poly.pdbx_strand_id
1 'polypeptide(L)' 'MAAYRPFCSARCKQVDLGRWLSGDYVIPGQPVPENDEEES' A
#
# COMPACT_ATOMS: atom_id res chain seq x y z
N MET A 1 -25.29 -6.87 -5.93
CA MET A 1 -24.22 -6.05 -6.54
C MET A 1 -23.27 -5.58 -5.46
N ALA A 2 -22.02 -6.04 -5.53
CA ALA A 2 -20.94 -5.72 -4.58
C ALA A 2 -20.17 -4.45 -4.99
N ALA A 3 -20.81 -3.47 -5.64
CA ALA A 3 -20.14 -2.39 -6.37
C ALA A 3 -19.08 -1.61 -5.57
N TYR A 4 -19.23 -1.56 -4.24
CA TYR A 4 -18.29 -0.88 -3.37
C TYR A 4 -17.50 -1.80 -2.46
N ARG A 5 -17.95 -3.05 -2.21
CA ARG A 5 -17.21 -3.97 -1.34
C ARG A 5 -15.87 -4.32 -2.00
N PRO A 6 -14.76 -4.36 -1.24
CA PRO A 6 -14.67 -4.38 0.24
C PRO A 6 -14.85 -3.03 0.95
N PHE A 7 -14.99 -1.94 0.21
CA PHE A 7 -15.14 -0.58 0.74
C PHE A 7 -16.60 -0.14 0.94
N CYS A 8 -16.74 0.98 1.64
CA CYS A 8 -18.03 1.62 1.91
C CYS A 8 -18.57 2.44 0.72
N SER A 9 -17.67 2.94 -0.15
CA SER A 9 -17.94 3.89 -1.22
C SER A 9 -16.70 4.05 -2.13
N ALA A 10 -16.86 4.73 -3.28
CA ALA A 10 -15.73 5.11 -4.14
C ALA A 10 -14.71 6.01 -3.42
N ARG A 11 -15.17 6.93 -2.55
CA ARG A 11 -14.30 7.78 -1.73
C ARG A 11 -13.45 6.94 -0.76
N CYS A 12 -14.04 5.94 -0.10
CA CYS A 12 -13.32 5.04 0.80
C CYS A 12 -12.15 4.33 0.07
N LYS A 13 -12.35 3.88 -1.18
CA LYS A 13 -11.30 3.26 -2.00
C LYS A 13 -10.16 4.24 -2.33
N GLN A 14 -10.47 5.48 -2.66
CA GLN A 14 -9.45 6.50 -2.98
C GLN A 14 -8.61 6.89 -1.77
N VAL A 15 -9.24 7.01 -0.59
CA VAL A 15 -8.51 7.30 0.66
C VAL A 15 -7.54 6.17 0.99
N ASP A 16 -7.97 4.92 0.88
CA ASP A 16 -7.10 3.77 1.14
C ASP A 16 -5.89 3.76 0.20
N LEU A 17 -6.12 3.97 -1.10
CA LEU A 17 -5.05 4.11 -2.08
C LEU A 17 -4.10 5.26 -1.74
N GLY A 18 -4.61 6.40 -1.28
CA GLY A 18 -3.79 7.54 -0.86
C GLY A 18 -2.84 7.19 0.29
N ARG A 19 -3.30 6.40 1.27
CA ARG A 19 -2.47 5.93 2.40
C ARG A 19 -1.38 4.97 1.94
N TRP A 20 -1.69 4.07 1.01
CA TRP A 20 -0.67 3.22 0.39
C TRP A 20 0.41 4.02 -0.32
N LEU A 21 0.02 4.98 -1.17
CA LEU A 21 0.95 5.78 -1.95
C LEU A 21 1.75 6.78 -1.11
N SER A 22 1.21 7.24 0.01
CA SER A 22 1.91 8.13 0.95
C SER A 22 2.88 7.37 1.86
N GLY A 23 2.85 6.03 1.84
CA GLY A 23 3.63 5.21 2.75
C GLY A 23 3.10 5.23 4.19
N ASP A 24 1.83 5.56 4.41
CA ASP A 24 1.21 5.49 5.75
C ASP A 24 1.02 4.05 6.21
N TYR A 25 0.90 3.12 5.25
CA TYR A 25 0.85 1.69 5.50
C TYR A 25 2.24 1.09 5.32
N VAL A 26 2.92 0.85 6.43
CA VAL A 26 4.23 0.20 6.50
C VAL A 26 4.09 -1.05 7.35
N ILE A 27 4.67 -2.14 6.85
CA ILE A 27 4.89 -3.34 7.66
C ILE A 27 6.28 -3.18 8.28
N PRO A 28 6.39 -3.00 9.62
CA PRO A 28 7.68 -2.90 10.27
C PRO A 28 8.44 -4.22 10.08
N GLY A 29 9.62 -4.13 9.47
CA GLY A 29 10.52 -5.26 9.23
C GLY A 29 11.88 -5.02 9.84
N GLN A 30 12.71 -6.07 9.85
CA GLN A 30 14.15 -5.88 10.01
C GLN A 30 14.65 -5.00 8.86
N PRO A 31 15.66 -4.14 9.09
CA PRO A 31 16.27 -3.37 8.01
C PRO A 31 16.71 -4.34 6.90
N VAL A 32 16.34 -4.03 5.66
CA VAL A 32 16.85 -4.78 4.51
C VAL A 32 18.36 -4.56 4.50
N PRO A 33 19.19 -5.62 4.51
CA PRO A 33 20.63 -5.44 4.41
C PRO A 33 20.93 -4.70 3.11
N GLU A 34 21.72 -3.64 3.20
CA GLU A 34 22.31 -2.97 2.05
C GLU A 34 23.15 -3.99 1.26
N ASN A 35 22.56 -4.59 0.22
CA ASN A 35 23.34 -5.15 -0.87
C ASN A 35 23.15 -4.17 -2.03
N ASP A 36 24.16 -3.34 -2.22
CA ASP A 36 24.39 -2.62 -3.47
C ASP A 36 24.46 -3.63 -4.64
N GLU A 37 23.85 -3.24 -5.77
CA GLU A 37 24.06 -3.74 -7.14
C GLU A 37 23.34 -5.03 -7.63
N GLU A 38 22.56 -4.83 -8.71
CA GLU A 38 22.26 -5.74 -9.83
C GLU A 38 21.58 -7.10 -9.59
N GLU A 39 20.32 -7.25 -10.06
CA GLU A 39 19.97 -8.37 -10.98
C GLU A 39 18.75 -8.02 -11.86
N SER A 40 19.01 -7.96 -13.17
CA SER A 40 18.15 -8.06 -14.39
C SER A 40 16.62 -7.96 -14.30
#